data_AF-A0A7J7HYG4-F1
#
_entry.id   AF-A0A7J7HYG4-F1
#
_cell.length_a   1.000
_cell.length_b   1.000
_cell.length_c   1.000
_cell.angle_alpha   90.00
_cell.angle_beta   90.00
_cell.angle_gamma   90.00
#
_symmetry.space_group_name_H-M   'P 1'
#
loop_
_entity.id
_entity.type
_entity.pdbx_description
1 polymer ?
#
loop_
_entity_poly.entity_id
_entity_poly.type
_entity_poly.pdbx_seq_one_letter_code
_entity_poly.pdbx_strand_id
1 'polypeptide(L)'
;MRAIPLTPSQWRSRLEATNKSDDASTGNPNMSILLDMRNGYEWDVGHFHGAQRPNVDCFRSTSFGLSQLEVNGSDLLACVDEEKTDIFMYCTGGIRCDIYSTILRQRGFKNLYTLKGGVSHYLENEGPAEWVGNLFVFDSRLSLPPSAYKPEIMTEANCTQELSENSSLARCYICGSELSELRHRNCANLDCNLLFLCCTGCVKDFRGCCCLRCTYASRRRPVLPPGGHQRYKKWHYYRDLDLHSI
;
A
#
# COMPACT_ATOMS: atom_id res chain seq x y z
N MET A 1 -3.64 25.39 6.62
CA MET A 1 -5.01 24.82 6.66
C MET A 1 -4.90 23.34 6.29
N ARG A 2 -5.62 22.43 6.95
CA ARG A 2 -5.58 20.99 6.65
C ARG A 2 -6.59 20.62 5.55
N ALA A 3 -6.49 19.42 4.99
CA ALA A 3 -7.50 18.86 4.10
C ALA A 3 -8.86 18.72 4.81
N ILE A 4 -9.95 18.73 4.03
CA ILE A 4 -11.31 18.56 4.52
C ILE A 4 -11.52 17.06 4.84
N PRO A 5 -11.83 16.67 6.08
CA PRO A 5 -12.07 15.28 6.41
C PRO A 5 -13.43 14.81 5.91
N LEU A 6 -13.46 13.68 5.20
CA LEU A 6 -14.67 12.98 4.75
C LEU A 6 -14.91 11.78 5.66
N THR A 7 -16.16 11.53 6.05
CA THR A 7 -16.54 10.29 6.73
C THR A 7 -16.39 9.09 5.80
N PRO A 8 -16.30 7.84 6.32
CA PRO A 8 -16.25 6.64 5.49
C PRO A 8 -17.35 6.59 4.41
N SER A 9 -18.60 6.88 4.77
CA SER A 9 -19.71 6.86 3.82
C SER A 9 -19.60 7.97 2.75
N GLN A 10 -19.19 9.19 3.15
CA GLN A 10 -18.95 10.28 2.19
C GLN A 10 -17.81 9.95 1.22
N TRP A 11 -16.73 9.35 1.73
CA TRP A 11 -15.59 8.89 0.95
C TRP A 11 -16.01 7.85 -0.07
N ARG A 12 -16.75 6.82 0.36
CA ARG A 12 -17.30 5.78 -0.53
C ARG A 12 -18.14 6.38 -1.66
N SER A 13 -19.12 7.23 -1.34
CA SER A 13 -19.98 7.83 -2.36
C SER A 13 -19.19 8.67 -3.37
N ARG A 14 -18.10 9.34 -2.95
CA ARG A 14 -17.22 10.10 -3.84
C ARG A 14 -16.42 9.18 -4.77
N LEU A 15 -15.90 8.07 -4.25
CA LEU A 15 -15.17 7.08 -5.06
C LEU A 15 -16.10 6.43 -6.10
N GLU A 16 -17.27 5.97 -5.68
CA GLU A 16 -18.27 5.37 -6.58
C GLU A 16 -18.70 6.34 -7.69
N ALA A 17 -18.84 7.63 -7.38
CA ALA A 17 -19.16 8.65 -8.39
C ALA A 17 -18.01 8.88 -9.38
N THR A 18 -16.76 8.84 -8.92
CA THR A 18 -15.56 9.01 -9.75
C THR A 18 -15.37 7.81 -10.68
N ASN A 19 -15.52 6.60 -10.17
CA ASN A 19 -15.38 5.37 -10.96
C ASN A 19 -16.47 5.26 -12.05
N LYS A 20 -17.69 5.74 -11.80
CA LYS A 20 -18.77 5.79 -12.81
C LYS A 20 -18.53 6.82 -13.92
N SER A 21 -17.83 7.93 -13.64
CA SER A 21 -17.53 8.94 -14.65
C SER A 21 -16.42 8.53 -15.62
N ASP A 22 -15.54 7.61 -15.22
CA ASP A 22 -14.50 7.06 -16.10
C ASP A 22 -15.10 6.09 -17.14
N ASP A 23 -16.20 5.40 -16.80
CA ASP A 23 -16.93 4.48 -17.71
C ASP A 23 -17.98 5.18 -18.60
N ALA A 24 -18.57 6.27 -18.12
CA ALA A 24 -19.57 7.03 -18.85
C ALA A 24 -19.02 8.41 -19.17
N SER A 25 -18.61 8.63 -20.42
CA SER A 25 -18.19 9.92 -21.00
C SER A 25 -19.26 11.01 -20.84
N THR A 26 -19.40 11.53 -19.62
CA THR A 26 -20.40 12.50 -19.21
C THR A 26 -19.73 13.55 -18.34
N GLY A 27 -19.24 14.59 -19.01
CA GLY A 27 -19.15 15.99 -18.56
C GLY A 27 -18.97 16.34 -17.08
N ASN A 28 -18.13 15.65 -16.31
CA ASN A 28 -17.66 16.18 -15.02
C ASN A 28 -16.45 17.09 -15.29
N PRO A 29 -16.54 18.41 -15.06
CA PRO A 29 -15.46 19.35 -15.42
C PRO A 29 -14.26 19.31 -14.46
N ASN A 30 -14.35 18.59 -13.34
CA ASN A 30 -13.32 18.54 -12.31
C ASN A 30 -12.63 17.17 -12.31
N MET A 31 -11.33 17.18 -12.58
CA MET A 31 -10.45 16.02 -12.47
C MET A 31 -10.31 15.60 -11.01
N SER A 32 -10.43 14.31 -10.72
CA SER A 32 -10.24 13.75 -9.37
C SER A 32 -9.01 12.87 -9.34
N ILE A 33 -8.19 12.98 -8.29
CA ILE A 33 -6.99 12.17 -8.10
C ILE A 33 -7.03 11.52 -6.72
N LEU A 34 -6.90 10.20 -6.71
CA LEU A 34 -6.81 9.40 -5.49
C LEU A 34 -5.35 9.08 -5.16
N LEU A 35 -4.87 9.64 -4.05
CA LEU A 35 -3.51 9.48 -3.55
C LEU A 35 -3.49 8.54 -2.33
N ASP A 36 -2.82 7.40 -2.51
CA ASP A 36 -2.40 6.58 -1.38
C ASP A 36 -1.15 7.20 -0.75
N MET A 37 -1.31 7.76 0.45
CA MET A 37 -0.20 8.37 1.20
C MET A 37 0.57 7.32 2.01
N ARG A 38 0.35 6.04 1.76
CA ARG A 38 1.08 4.94 2.38
C ARG A 38 2.39 4.63 1.65
N ASN A 39 3.18 3.70 2.20
CA ASN A 39 4.36 3.19 1.50
C ASN A 39 3.93 2.19 0.41
N GLY A 40 4.76 2.00 -0.62
CA GLY A 40 4.48 1.09 -1.73
C GLY A 40 4.15 -0.35 -1.29
N TYR A 41 4.89 -0.87 -0.32
CA TYR A 41 4.60 -2.20 0.26
C TYR A 41 3.22 -2.27 0.95
N GLU A 42 2.66 -1.17 1.45
CA GLU A 42 1.31 -1.18 2.03
C GLU A 42 0.23 -1.25 0.94
N TRP A 43 0.50 -0.62 -0.21
CA TRP A 43 -0.34 -0.68 -1.41
C TRP A 43 -0.31 -2.07 -2.04
N ASP A 44 0.84 -2.74 -2.05
CA ASP A 44 1.03 -4.06 -2.69
C ASP A 44 0.12 -5.16 -2.13
N VAL A 45 -0.30 -5.04 -0.87
CA VAL A 45 -1.24 -6.00 -0.24
C VAL A 45 -2.70 -5.58 -0.32
N GLY A 46 -2.99 -4.31 -0.53
CA GLY A 46 -4.35 -3.82 -0.69
C GLY A 46 -4.42 -2.30 -0.69
N HIS A 47 -5.39 -1.76 -1.42
CA HIS A 47 -5.57 -0.34 -1.69
C HIS A 47 -7.01 -0.07 -2.16
N PHE A 48 -7.40 1.19 -2.28
CA PHE A 48 -8.65 1.55 -2.95
C PHE A 48 -8.53 1.37 -4.46
N HIS A 49 -9.60 0.89 -5.10
CA HIS A 49 -9.68 0.82 -6.56
C HIS A 49 -9.36 2.18 -7.20
N GLY A 50 -8.59 2.17 -8.29
CA GLY A 50 -8.12 3.39 -8.97
C GLY A 50 -6.95 4.12 -8.28
N ALA A 51 -6.55 3.74 -7.07
CA ALA A 51 -5.38 4.35 -6.41
C ALA A 51 -4.08 3.89 -7.06
N GLN A 52 -3.23 4.82 -7.49
CA GLN A 52 -1.92 4.49 -8.02
C GLN A 52 -0.94 4.06 -6.93
N ARG A 53 -0.06 3.10 -7.26
CA ARG A 53 0.99 2.63 -6.35
C ARG A 53 2.00 3.75 -6.06
N PRO A 54 2.26 4.09 -4.79
CA PRO A 54 3.32 5.03 -4.45
C PRO A 54 4.70 4.52 -4.87
N ASN A 55 5.54 5.39 -5.44
CA ASN A 55 6.90 5.05 -5.87
C ASN A 55 7.93 5.00 -4.73
N VAL A 56 7.48 5.02 -3.47
CA VAL A 56 8.33 5.18 -2.30
C VAL A 56 7.98 4.17 -1.22
N ASP A 57 9.00 3.57 -0.62
CA ASP A 57 8.85 2.67 0.51
C ASP A 57 9.07 3.38 1.86
N CYS A 58 9.35 4.69 1.83
CA CYS A 58 9.45 5.54 2.99
C CYS A 58 8.66 6.83 2.77
N PHE A 59 7.67 7.07 3.64
CA PHE A 59 6.87 8.31 3.62
C PHE A 59 7.70 9.60 3.65
N ARG A 60 8.86 9.61 4.33
CA ARG A 60 9.75 10.78 4.34
C ARG A 60 10.36 11.09 2.97
N SER A 61 10.44 10.07 2.11
CA SER A 61 10.91 10.16 0.74
C SER A 61 9.78 10.42 -0.25
N THR A 62 8.52 10.46 0.19
CA THR A 62 7.37 10.74 -0.67
C THR A 62 7.52 12.10 -1.31
N SER A 63 7.63 12.12 -2.63
CA SER A 63 7.94 13.30 -3.43
C SER A 63 6.75 13.92 -4.16
N PHE A 64 5.49 13.49 -3.98
CA PHE A 64 4.34 14.02 -4.76
C PHE A 64 4.32 15.57 -4.75
N GLY A 65 4.63 16.18 -5.89
CA GLY A 65 4.84 17.61 -6.10
C GLY A 65 6.00 18.29 -5.35
N LEU A 66 6.85 17.60 -4.56
CA LEU A 66 7.97 18.21 -3.80
C LEU A 66 9.11 18.72 -4.69
N SER A 67 9.15 18.34 -5.96
CA SER A 67 10.18 18.79 -6.89
C SER A 67 9.66 19.93 -7.77
N GLN A 68 10.14 21.15 -7.52
CA GLN A 68 10.15 22.21 -8.56
C GLN A 68 11.22 21.95 -9.64
N LEU A 69 12.17 21.04 -9.39
CA LEU A 69 13.40 20.89 -10.18
C LEU A 69 13.54 19.57 -10.94
N GLU A 70 12.73 18.56 -10.63
CA GLU A 70 12.73 17.29 -11.36
C GLU A 70 11.30 16.83 -11.50
N VAL A 71 10.66 17.24 -12.60
CA VAL A 71 9.43 16.61 -13.07
C VAL A 71 9.80 15.19 -13.48
N ASN A 72 9.78 14.27 -12.53
CA ASN A 72 9.68 12.87 -12.89
C ASN A 72 8.34 12.73 -13.61
N GLY A 73 8.34 12.27 -14.87
CA GLY A 73 7.12 12.14 -15.70
C GLY A 73 6.04 11.21 -15.13
N SER A 74 6.23 10.68 -13.92
CA SER A 74 5.30 9.89 -13.13
C SER A 74 4.60 10.66 -12.01
N ASP A 75 4.86 11.96 -11.82
CA ASP A 75 4.19 12.75 -10.78
C ASP A 75 2.77 13.14 -11.23
N LEU A 76 1.78 12.47 -10.64
CA LEU A 76 0.35 12.70 -10.87
C LEU A 76 -0.07 14.16 -10.74
N LEU A 77 0.69 14.96 -9.98
CA LEU A 77 0.34 16.35 -9.67
C LEU A 77 1.07 17.37 -10.55
N ALA A 78 1.99 16.96 -11.42
CA ALA A 78 2.87 17.90 -12.14
C ALA A 78 2.17 18.72 -13.25
N CYS A 79 1.01 18.27 -13.74
CA CYS A 79 0.35 18.85 -14.92
C CYS A 79 -1.15 19.12 -14.71
N VAL A 80 -1.58 19.33 -13.46
CA VAL A 80 -3.00 19.43 -13.11
C VAL A 80 -3.37 20.84 -12.66
N ASP A 81 -4.61 21.25 -12.89
CA ASP A 81 -5.13 22.54 -12.42
C ASP A 81 -5.37 22.45 -10.91
N GLU A 82 -4.50 23.06 -10.12
CA GLU A 82 -4.50 23.02 -8.66
C GLU A 82 -5.80 23.57 -8.03
N GLU A 83 -6.55 24.41 -8.77
CA GLU A 83 -7.79 25.00 -8.29
C GLU A 83 -9.02 24.14 -8.59
N LYS A 84 -8.98 23.38 -9.69
CA LYS A 84 -10.12 22.55 -10.16
C LYS A 84 -9.96 21.07 -9.84
N THR A 85 -8.76 20.62 -9.51
CA THR A 85 -8.48 19.20 -9.27
C THR A 85 -8.81 18.83 -7.83
N ASP A 86 -9.70 17.85 -7.67
CA ASP A 86 -10.05 17.28 -6.37
C ASP A 86 -9.02 16.21 -5.98
N ILE A 87 -8.28 16.44 -4.90
CA ILE A 87 -7.28 15.51 -4.39
C ILE A 87 -7.82 14.77 -3.17
N PHE A 88 -8.03 13.47 -3.31
CA PHE A 88 -8.44 12.56 -2.25
C PHE A 88 -7.21 11.85 -1.69
N MET A 89 -6.92 12.05 -0.41
CA MET A 89 -5.79 11.41 0.27
C MET A 89 -6.27 10.43 1.32
N TYR A 90 -5.61 9.28 1.41
CA TYR A 90 -5.81 8.36 2.52
C TYR A 90 -4.49 7.76 3.00
N CYS A 91 -4.52 7.30 4.24
CA CYS A 91 -3.50 6.41 4.79
C CYS A 91 -4.16 5.54 5.86
N THR A 92 -3.38 4.67 6.51
CA THR A 92 -3.91 3.70 7.48
C THR A 92 -4.74 4.34 8.60
N GLY A 93 -4.30 5.48 9.16
CA GLY A 93 -4.94 6.13 10.31
C GLY A 93 -5.00 7.67 10.26
N GLY A 94 -4.84 8.28 9.09
CA GLY A 94 -5.01 9.74 8.86
C GLY A 94 -3.78 10.64 9.06
N ILE A 95 -2.83 10.29 9.95
CA ILE A 95 -1.71 11.18 10.33
C ILE A 95 -0.85 11.63 9.13
N ARG A 96 -0.54 10.72 8.19
CA ARG A 96 0.26 11.08 7.00
C ARG A 96 -0.45 12.09 6.11
N CYS A 97 -1.77 11.98 6.00
CA CYS A 97 -2.60 12.89 5.21
C CYS A 97 -2.68 14.27 5.86
N ASP A 98 -2.73 14.36 7.19
CA ASP A 98 -2.65 15.63 7.90
C ASP A 98 -1.37 16.40 7.57
N ILE A 99 -0.22 15.71 7.57
CA ILE A 99 1.07 16.29 7.21
C ILE A 99 1.11 16.66 5.72
N TYR A 100 0.69 15.74 4.84
CA TYR A 100 0.81 15.97 3.40
C TYR A 100 -0.12 17.05 2.87
N SER A 101 -1.30 17.18 3.49
CA SER A 101 -2.26 18.20 3.10
C SER A 101 -1.69 19.61 3.26
N THR A 102 -0.85 19.88 4.27
CA THR A 102 -0.26 21.20 4.45
C THR A 102 0.75 21.52 3.35
N ILE A 103 1.50 20.51 2.89
CA ILE A 103 2.44 20.61 1.77
C ILE A 103 1.68 20.95 0.47
N LEU A 104 0.62 20.20 0.14
CA LEU A 104 -0.17 20.46 -1.06
C LEU A 104 -0.87 21.84 -1.02
N ARG A 105 -1.35 22.26 0.15
CA ARG A 105 -1.90 23.62 0.32
C ARG A 105 -0.88 24.71 0.01
N GLN A 106 0.37 24.54 0.43
CA GLN A 106 1.44 25.52 0.16
C GLN A 106 1.76 25.65 -1.33
N ARG A 107 1.43 24.64 -2.14
CA ARG A 107 1.67 24.67 -3.58
C ARG A 107 0.56 25.31 -4.38
N GLY A 108 -0.65 25.39 -3.84
CA GLY A 108 -1.78 26.01 -4.52
C GLY A 108 -3.04 25.16 -4.56
N PHE A 109 -2.94 23.86 -4.23
CA PHE A 109 -4.09 22.94 -4.28
C PHE A 109 -5.24 23.39 -3.37
N LYS A 110 -6.41 23.63 -3.97
CA LYS A 110 -7.60 24.15 -3.28
C LYS A 110 -8.55 23.06 -2.79
N ASN A 111 -8.68 21.97 -3.51
CA ASN A 111 -9.66 20.93 -3.19
C ASN A 111 -8.92 19.70 -2.64
N LEU A 112 -8.62 19.74 -1.33
CA LEU A 112 -7.96 18.64 -0.64
C LEU A 112 -8.93 17.97 0.33
N TYR A 113 -9.09 16.65 0.17
CA TYR A 113 -9.94 15.80 0.99
C TYR A 113 -9.13 14.68 1.63
N THR A 114 -9.49 14.29 2.85
CA THR A 114 -8.84 13.17 3.55
C THR A 114 -9.87 12.21 4.13
N LEU A 115 -9.57 10.91 4.11
CA LEU A 115 -10.39 9.91 4.78
C LEU A 115 -10.27 10.06 6.31
N LYS A 116 -11.36 10.44 6.97
CA LYS A 116 -11.41 10.59 8.43
C LYS A 116 -11.17 9.23 9.09
N GLY A 117 -10.18 9.16 9.99
CA GLY A 117 -9.81 7.93 10.69
C GLY A 117 -9.02 6.92 9.84
N GLY A 118 -8.77 7.22 8.56
CA GLY A 118 -7.99 6.36 7.67
C GLY A 118 -8.70 5.06 7.28
N VAL A 119 -7.94 4.17 6.62
CA VAL A 119 -8.47 2.92 6.06
C VAL A 119 -9.04 1.99 7.14
N SER A 120 -8.42 1.92 8.33
CA SER A 120 -8.95 1.05 9.40
C SER A 120 -10.37 1.45 9.78
N HIS A 121 -10.62 2.75 9.95
CA HIS A 121 -11.94 3.27 10.25
C HIS A 121 -12.92 3.06 9.09
N TYR A 122 -12.45 3.17 7.85
CA TYR A 122 -13.28 2.86 6.69
C TYR A 122 -13.73 1.40 6.67
N LEU A 123 -12.81 0.44 6.83
CA LEU A 123 -13.14 -0.99 6.82
C LEU A 123 -14.09 -1.37 7.97
N GLU A 124 -13.95 -0.74 9.14
CA GLU A 124 -14.87 -0.91 10.28
C GLU A 124 -16.30 -0.44 9.97
N ASN A 125 -16.47 0.59 9.12
CA ASN A 125 -17.78 1.22 8.87
C ASN A 125 -18.42 0.76 7.56
N GLU A 126 -17.66 0.66 6.47
CA GLU A 126 -18.15 0.38 5.12
C GLU A 126 -17.80 -1.04 4.63
N GLY A 127 -16.93 -1.77 5.35
CA GLY A 127 -16.43 -3.06 4.88
C GLY A 127 -15.48 -2.92 3.68
N PRO A 128 -15.39 -3.93 2.80
CA PRO A 128 -14.46 -3.93 1.67
C PRO A 128 -14.92 -3.12 0.45
N ALA A 129 -16.03 -2.38 0.52
CA ALA A 129 -16.52 -1.60 -0.62
C ALA A 129 -15.41 -0.67 -1.17
N GLU A 130 -15.18 -0.66 -2.48
CA GLU A 130 -14.08 0.06 -3.16
C GLU A 130 -12.64 -0.32 -2.73
N TRP A 131 -12.47 -1.22 -1.76
CA TRP A 131 -11.18 -1.65 -1.24
C TRP A 131 -10.81 -3.04 -1.77
N VAL A 132 -9.60 -3.19 -2.27
CA VAL A 132 -9.08 -4.47 -2.75
C VAL A 132 -7.96 -4.99 -1.84
N GLY A 133 -7.91 -6.30 -1.63
CA GLY A 133 -6.88 -6.98 -0.84
C GLY A 133 -6.95 -6.76 0.67
N ASN A 134 -5.82 -6.96 1.35
CA ASN A 134 -5.68 -6.84 2.80
C ASN A 134 -5.14 -5.47 3.22
N LEU A 135 -5.50 -5.03 4.43
CA LEU A 135 -4.87 -3.86 5.03
C LEU A 135 -3.54 -4.25 5.69
N PHE A 136 -2.45 -3.60 5.30
CA PHE A 136 -1.16 -3.76 5.97
C PHE A 136 -1.23 -3.28 7.43
N VAL A 137 -0.71 -4.07 8.35
CA VAL A 137 -0.63 -3.74 9.79
C VAL A 137 0.80 -3.85 10.32
N PHE A 138 1.18 -2.93 11.20
CA PHE A 138 2.56 -2.77 11.68
C PHE A 138 2.91 -3.70 12.86
N ASP A 139 2.41 -4.94 12.84
CA ASP A 139 2.67 -5.95 13.87
C ASP A 139 3.12 -7.30 13.26
N SER A 140 3.02 -8.40 13.99
CA SER A 140 3.44 -9.73 13.53
C SER A 140 2.58 -10.28 12.38
N ARG A 141 1.34 -9.81 12.25
CA ARG A 141 0.35 -10.25 11.27
C ARG A 141 0.68 -9.73 9.87
N LEU A 142 1.26 -8.53 9.78
CA LEU A 142 1.66 -7.81 8.56
C LEU A 142 0.53 -7.42 7.61
N SER A 143 -0.53 -8.20 7.52
CA SER A 143 -1.76 -7.82 6.83
C SER A 143 -2.97 -8.44 7.51
N LEU A 144 -4.12 -7.78 7.41
CA LEU A 144 -5.41 -8.27 7.87
C LEU A 144 -6.44 -8.17 6.75
N PRO A 145 -7.27 -9.21 6.55
CA PRO A 145 -8.38 -9.11 5.61
C PRO A 145 -9.43 -8.11 6.12
N PRO A 146 -10.23 -7.50 5.24
CA PRO A 146 -11.35 -6.64 5.63
C PRO A 146 -12.31 -7.27 6.66
N SER A 147 -12.48 -8.59 6.62
CA SER A 147 -13.29 -9.37 7.56
C SER A 147 -12.86 -9.22 9.03
N ALA A 148 -11.58 -8.90 9.28
CA ALA A 148 -11.07 -8.67 10.62
C ALA A 148 -11.57 -7.34 11.23
N TYR A 149 -12.05 -6.41 10.41
CA TYR A 149 -12.55 -5.10 10.84
C TYR A 149 -14.08 -5.05 10.93
N LYS A 150 -14.78 -5.80 10.08
CA LYS A 150 -16.24 -5.88 10.09
C LYS A 150 -16.73 -7.31 9.80
N PRO A 151 -16.75 -8.19 10.83
CA PRO A 151 -17.06 -9.61 10.65
C PRO A 151 -18.52 -9.85 10.21
N GLU A 152 -19.44 -8.96 10.58
CA GLU A 152 -20.89 -9.09 10.33
C GLU A 152 -21.27 -8.99 8.85
N ILE A 153 -20.46 -8.34 8.00
CA ILE A 153 -20.76 -8.18 6.56
C ILE A 153 -20.50 -9.47 5.77
N MET A 154 -19.78 -10.45 6.33
CA MET A 154 -19.36 -11.65 5.59
C MET A 154 -20.26 -12.88 5.77
N THR A 155 -21.33 -12.80 6.56
CA THR A 155 -22.30 -13.92 6.70
C THR A 155 -23.20 -14.10 5.47
N GLU A 156 -23.25 -13.14 4.54
CA GLU A 156 -24.02 -13.23 3.29
C GLU A 156 -23.16 -13.22 2.02
N ALA A 157 -21.86 -12.97 2.13
CA ALA A 157 -20.90 -13.06 1.04
C ALA A 157 -19.85 -14.11 1.40
N ASN A 158 -20.05 -15.34 0.92
CA ASN A 158 -19.06 -16.42 0.99
C ASN A 158 -17.65 -15.86 0.75
N CYS A 159 -16.75 -16.09 1.72
CA CYS A 159 -15.35 -15.64 1.79
C CYS A 159 -14.44 -16.27 0.72
N THR A 160 -14.91 -16.23 -0.51
CA THR A 160 -14.12 -16.13 -1.73
C THR A 160 -14.76 -14.94 -2.44
N GLN A 161 -14.52 -13.71 -1.95
CA GLN A 161 -14.37 -12.68 -2.96
C GLN A 161 -13.14 -13.10 -3.73
N GLU A 162 -13.43 -13.82 -4.82
CA GLU A 162 -12.51 -14.07 -5.90
C GLU A 162 -11.72 -12.78 -6.08
N LEU A 163 -10.40 -12.91 -6.07
CA LEU A 163 -9.59 -11.87 -6.69
C LEU A 163 -10.24 -11.65 -8.04
N SER A 164 -10.93 -10.51 -8.20
CA SER A 164 -11.51 -10.09 -9.47
C SER A 164 -10.49 -10.44 -10.53
N GLU A 165 -10.92 -11.21 -11.54
CA GLU A 165 -10.12 -11.94 -12.55
C GLU A 165 -9.12 -11.09 -13.36
N ASN A 166 -8.91 -9.82 -13.00
CA ASN A 166 -7.98 -8.90 -13.65
C ASN A 166 -7.16 -8.01 -12.70
N SER A 167 -7.17 -8.24 -11.38
CA SER A 167 -6.42 -7.37 -10.47
C SER A 167 -4.98 -7.83 -10.31
N SER A 168 -4.04 -6.99 -10.77
CA SER A 168 -2.58 -7.13 -10.63
C SER A 168 -2.09 -6.98 -9.17
N LEU A 169 -2.81 -7.56 -8.23
CA LEU A 169 -2.56 -7.45 -6.80
C LEU A 169 -1.52 -8.48 -6.38
N ALA A 170 -0.69 -8.09 -5.42
CA ALA A 170 0.18 -8.98 -4.68
C ALA A 170 0.94 -10.00 -5.52
N ARG A 171 1.79 -9.49 -6.40
CA ARG A 171 2.71 -10.31 -7.19
C ARG A 171 3.98 -10.59 -6.40
N CYS A 172 4.60 -11.73 -6.68
CA CYS A 172 5.93 -12.01 -6.22
C CYS A 172 6.87 -10.93 -6.76
N TYR A 173 7.58 -10.27 -5.85
CA TYR A 173 8.56 -9.23 -6.19
C TYR A 173 9.66 -9.73 -7.15
N ILE A 174 9.95 -11.03 -7.14
CA ILE A 174 11.07 -11.62 -7.88
C ILE A 174 10.62 -12.13 -9.26
N CYS A 175 9.59 -12.98 -9.32
CA CYS A 175 9.16 -13.61 -10.58
C CYS A 175 7.86 -13.04 -11.16
N GLY A 176 7.17 -12.15 -10.45
CA GLY A 176 5.90 -11.56 -10.90
C GLY A 176 4.68 -12.47 -10.78
N SER A 177 4.82 -13.72 -10.32
CA SER A 177 3.69 -14.64 -10.15
C SER A 177 2.71 -14.13 -9.12
N GLU A 178 1.42 -14.44 -9.27
CA GLU A 178 0.41 -14.13 -8.26
C GLU A 178 0.66 -14.89 -6.95
N LEU A 179 0.22 -14.29 -5.85
CA LEU A 179 0.39 -14.85 -4.50
C LEU A 179 -0.96 -15.16 -3.87
N SER A 180 -1.06 -16.36 -3.30
CA SER A 180 -2.18 -16.74 -2.44
C SER A 180 -2.08 -16.19 -1.02
N GLU A 181 -0.87 -15.82 -0.57
CA GLU A 181 -0.63 -15.30 0.78
C GLU A 181 -0.11 -13.85 0.70
N LEU A 182 -0.91 -12.90 1.21
CA LEU A 182 -0.63 -11.46 1.21
C LEU A 182 0.28 -11.06 2.38
N ARG A 183 1.40 -11.76 2.55
CA ARG A 183 2.29 -11.60 3.70
C ARG A 183 3.70 -11.22 3.28
N HIS A 184 4.11 -10.04 3.71
CA HIS A 184 5.47 -9.55 3.48
C HIS A 184 6.50 -10.34 4.26
N ARG A 185 7.74 -10.31 3.77
CA ARG A 185 8.93 -10.75 4.48
C ARG A 185 10.05 -9.77 4.28
N ASN A 186 10.96 -9.68 5.26
CA ASN A 186 12.19 -8.95 5.05
C ASN A 186 13.19 -9.82 4.28
N CYS A 187 14.08 -9.19 3.52
CA CYS A 187 15.22 -9.85 2.93
C CYS A 187 16.08 -10.48 4.03
N ALA A 188 16.54 -11.72 3.80
CA ALA A 188 17.42 -12.41 4.73
C ALA A 188 18.79 -11.72 4.90
N ASN A 189 19.25 -10.96 3.89
CA ASN A 189 20.41 -10.09 4.04
C ASN A 189 20.11 -8.97 5.05
N LEU A 190 20.87 -8.95 6.15
CA LEU A 190 20.72 -7.98 7.24
C LEU A 190 20.85 -6.54 6.78
N ASP A 191 21.71 -6.30 5.78
CA ASP A 191 22.06 -4.97 5.29
C ASP A 191 21.09 -4.43 4.26
N CYS A 192 20.40 -5.33 3.57
CA CYS A 192 19.32 -4.96 2.69
C CYS A 192 18.02 -4.74 3.48
N ASN A 193 17.59 -5.76 4.23
CA ASN A 193 16.36 -5.76 5.02
C ASN A 193 15.07 -5.33 4.29
N LEU A 194 15.07 -5.28 2.95
CA LEU A 194 13.92 -4.88 2.13
C LEU A 194 12.68 -5.70 2.52
N LEU A 195 11.54 -5.04 2.70
CA LEU A 195 10.25 -5.69 2.95
C LEU A 195 9.54 -5.91 1.61
N PHE A 196 9.20 -7.16 1.27
CA PHE A 196 8.62 -7.50 -0.03
C PHE A 196 7.74 -8.75 0.02
N LEU A 197 6.87 -8.89 -0.98
CA LEU A 197 6.03 -10.07 -1.19
C LEU A 197 6.77 -11.13 -2.03
N CYS A 198 6.69 -12.39 -1.65
CA CYS A 198 7.47 -13.45 -2.31
C CYS A 198 6.78 -14.81 -2.27
N CYS A 199 6.72 -15.49 -3.41
CA CYS A 199 6.18 -16.84 -3.52
C CYS A 199 7.11 -17.87 -2.86
N THR A 200 6.56 -19.02 -2.49
CA THR A 200 7.31 -20.07 -1.79
C THR A 200 8.47 -20.63 -2.61
N GLY A 201 8.37 -20.65 -3.95
CA GLY A 201 9.46 -21.03 -4.86
C GLY A 201 10.63 -20.06 -4.77
N CYS A 202 10.38 -18.77 -5.02
CA CYS A 202 11.42 -17.74 -4.96
C CYS A 202 12.05 -17.61 -3.56
N VAL A 203 11.30 -17.86 -2.48
CA VAL A 203 11.87 -17.92 -1.13
C VAL A 203 12.95 -19.00 -1.02
N LYS A 204 12.75 -20.17 -1.63
CA LYS A 204 13.72 -21.27 -1.63
C LYS A 204 14.90 -20.91 -2.54
N ASP A 205 14.61 -20.53 -3.78
CA ASP A 205 15.63 -20.27 -4.81
C ASP A 205 16.57 -19.12 -4.42
N PHE A 206 16.02 -18.08 -3.79
CA PHE A 206 16.78 -16.92 -3.34
C PHE A 206 17.13 -16.97 -1.84
N ARG A 207 16.99 -18.12 -1.17
CA ARG A 207 17.35 -18.28 0.26
C ARG A 207 16.81 -17.15 1.14
N GLY A 208 15.54 -16.79 0.95
CA GLY A 208 14.84 -15.72 1.65
C GLY A 208 15.30 -14.29 1.32
N CYS A 209 16.09 -14.09 0.27
CA CYS A 209 16.56 -12.78 -0.17
C CYS A 209 15.71 -12.19 -1.31
N CYS A 210 15.77 -10.87 -1.48
CA CYS A 210 15.04 -10.17 -2.54
C CYS A 210 15.69 -10.29 -3.93
N CYS A 211 16.95 -10.70 -4.01
CA CYS A 211 17.68 -10.83 -5.25
C CYS A 211 18.90 -11.74 -5.07
N LEU A 212 19.50 -12.17 -6.19
CA LEU A 212 20.64 -13.09 -6.22
C LEU A 212 21.85 -12.53 -5.46
N ARG A 213 22.16 -11.24 -5.61
CA ARG A 213 23.28 -10.58 -4.90
C ARG A 213 23.16 -10.70 -3.39
N CYS A 214 21.95 -10.53 -2.85
CA CYS A 214 21.71 -10.63 -1.40
C CYS A 214 21.91 -12.06 -0.86
N THR A 215 21.86 -13.09 -1.71
CA THR A 215 22.07 -14.48 -1.29
C THR A 215 23.52 -14.75 -0.85
N TYR A 216 24.47 -13.97 -1.37
CA TYR A 216 25.90 -14.07 -1.08
C TYR A 216 26.37 -13.11 0.02
N ALA A 217 25.46 -12.37 0.67
CA ALA A 217 25.82 -11.46 1.75
C ALA A 217 26.38 -12.23 2.95
N SER A 218 27.48 -11.74 3.53
CA SER A 218 28.10 -12.33 4.72
C SER A 218 27.16 -12.33 5.94
N ARG A 219 26.40 -11.25 6.10
CA ARG A 219 25.43 -11.09 7.19
C ARG A 219 24.02 -11.48 6.74
N ARG A 220 23.78 -12.77 6.61
CA ARG A 220 22.45 -13.32 6.26
C ARG A 220 21.75 -13.89 7.50
N ARG A 221 20.42 -13.88 7.49
CA ARG A 221 19.57 -14.52 8.50
C ARG A 221 19.11 -15.89 7.99
N PRO A 222 18.76 -16.85 8.87
CA PRO A 222 18.19 -18.13 8.45
C PRO A 222 16.90 -17.95 7.66
N VAL A 223 16.63 -18.79 6.67
CA VAL A 223 15.38 -18.70 5.89
C VAL A 223 14.20 -19.03 6.80
N LEU A 224 13.23 -18.11 6.90
CA LEU A 224 12.00 -18.38 7.63
C LEU A 224 11.10 -19.33 6.81
N PRO A 225 10.45 -20.32 7.45
CA PRO A 225 9.54 -21.23 6.78
C PRO A 225 8.45 -20.48 5.99
N PRO A 226 8.12 -20.92 4.76
CA PRO A 226 6.95 -20.41 4.05
C PRO A 226 5.66 -20.71 4.84
N GLY A 227 4.68 -19.80 4.79
CA GLY A 227 3.41 -19.93 5.53
C GLY A 227 3.48 -19.73 7.05
N GLY A 228 4.67 -19.52 7.62
CA GLY A 228 4.83 -19.23 9.04
C GLY A 228 4.62 -17.75 9.36
N HIS A 229 3.95 -17.44 10.48
CA HIS A 229 3.77 -16.07 11.00
C HIS A 229 5.03 -15.48 11.67
N GLN A 230 6.17 -16.14 11.49
CA GLN A 230 7.44 -15.76 12.09
C GLN A 230 7.99 -14.49 11.44
N ARG A 231 8.70 -13.69 12.24
CA ARG A 231 9.48 -12.54 11.79
C ARG A 231 10.91 -12.72 12.24
N TYR A 232 11.83 -12.08 11.52
CA TYR A 232 13.19 -11.97 12.03
C TYR A 232 13.17 -11.26 13.37
N LYS A 233 13.97 -11.78 14.29
CA LYS A 233 14.29 -11.14 15.56
C LYS A 233 15.08 -9.85 15.31
N LYS A 234 15.41 -9.14 16.38
CA LYS A 234 16.31 -7.98 16.29
C LYS A 234 17.68 -8.40 15.73
N TRP A 235 18.36 -7.50 15.03
CA TRP A 235 19.58 -7.82 14.29
C TRP A 235 20.69 -8.46 15.15
N HIS A 236 20.80 -8.09 16.43
CA HIS A 236 21.83 -8.61 17.34
C HIS A 236 21.70 -10.11 17.63
N TYR A 237 20.53 -10.71 17.43
CA TYR A 237 20.37 -12.17 17.54
C TYR A 237 21.04 -12.92 16.39
N TYR A 238 21.43 -12.22 15.32
CA TYR A 238 22.02 -12.82 14.13
C TYR A 238 23.48 -12.41 13.92
N ARG A 239 24.04 -11.56 14.80
CA ARG A 239 25.37 -10.99 14.63
C ARG A 239 26.46 -12.06 14.60
N ASP A 240 26.31 -13.08 15.44
CA ASP A 240 27.34 -14.08 15.72
C ASP A 240 27.01 -15.44 15.06
N LEU A 241 26.02 -15.49 14.15
CA LEU A 241 25.63 -16.70 13.43
C LEU A 241 26.42 -16.85 12.13
N ASP A 242 27.31 -17.85 12.08
CA ASP A 242 27.95 -18.27 10.83
C ASP A 242 27.01 -19.17 10.01
N LEU A 243 26.40 -18.60 8.98
CA LEU A 243 25.56 -19.35 8.01
C LEU A 243 26.35 -19.92 6.83
N HIS A 244 27.68 -19.79 6.83
CA HIS A 244 28.57 -20.35 5.81
C HIS A 244 28.88 -21.84 6.01
N SER A 245 28.41 -22.42 7.13
CA SER A 245 28.73 -23.80 7.55
C SER A 245 27.61 -24.82 7.24
N ILE A 246 26.60 -24.45 6.44
CA ILE A 246 25.43 -25.27 6.07
C ILE A 246 25.25 -25.28 4.56
#